data_AF-A0A924KFB4-F1
#
_entry.id   AF-A0A924KFB4-F1
#
_cell.length_a   1.000
_cell.length_b   1.000
_cell.length_c   1.000
_cell.angle_alpha   90.00
_cell.angle_beta   90.00
_cell.angle_gamma   90.00
#
_symmetry.space_group_name_H-M   'P 1'
#
loop_
_entity.id
_entity.type
_entity.pdbx_description
1 polymer ?
#
loop_
_entity_poly.entity_id
_entity_poly.type
_entity_poly.pdbx_seq_one_letter_code
_entity_poly.pdbx_strand_id
1 'polypeptide(L)'
;MKILLYKMGVRLLLLFAFMVLINACKKEAEILPAPRLFKASEINIAAGTTSAKLKWAIPLFSLGKAIKYTVDFSKDQAFTAIAFTKVVDTAGITVTDDNLTTRTPYFVRIKANAYEDQPESKYVLGANSFSLTGVQLFLPVRDAEIRETSVTIRYVPATDLTAIKLTPATGTATTVALTAADAAAGLKVISGLSGGIKYDADLLAGTKSKGIISFTTLAVTTYTVKISPIDDLAATIVAAANGAVIGLDPGTYNLTAVNTFIIQKSITLKSTSGTPTDTKVNFKEIDIEGTGAGITLSGIELDGTAATSLYFINFIGSQASNSAAATFTNIIVDNCIVHGATTSFMRADRGAAARDFKIGNITVNNSIVYDMGSNGSSAYYTFHLNKMEFNALNIFKSTFYNSGPGLITASTTYSGNAIPSVNISYSTFNGFGGNAKYALLDANANQVNFSLTNSILANTPKSGTVVAAIRSSGAGITTTFSYNNTFNLYNALTGNVALTFPATVTQTANQTIDLGWVANTVDFTLPLASTLRTASNTATAIGDPRWTY
;
A
#
# COMPACT_ATOMS: atom_id res chain seq x y z
N MET A 1 -71.33 -65.65 -75.24
CA MET A 1 -70.43 -66.06 -74.13
C MET A 1 -69.27 -65.08 -73.87
N LYS A 2 -68.57 -64.55 -74.88
CA LYS A 2 -67.43 -63.60 -74.70
C LYS A 2 -67.78 -62.26 -74.00
N ILE A 3 -68.97 -61.70 -74.21
CA ILE A 3 -69.39 -60.41 -73.60
C ILE A 3 -69.68 -60.54 -72.09
N LEU A 4 -70.15 -61.71 -71.63
CA LEU A 4 -70.46 -61.94 -70.22
C LEU A 4 -69.17 -62.04 -69.39
N LEU A 5 -68.15 -62.73 -69.91
CA LEU A 5 -66.83 -62.88 -69.28
C LEU A 5 -66.08 -61.55 -69.18
N TYR A 6 -66.18 -60.68 -70.20
CA TYR A 6 -65.57 -59.33 -70.16
C TYR A 6 -66.23 -58.43 -69.09
N LYS A 7 -67.57 -58.44 -69.00
CA LYS A 7 -68.29 -57.67 -67.98
C LYS A 7 -68.03 -58.17 -66.55
N MET A 8 -67.79 -59.47 -66.37
CA MET A 8 -67.43 -60.05 -65.07
C MET A 8 -65.99 -59.74 -64.68
N GLY A 9 -65.05 -59.79 -65.64
CA GLY A 9 -63.64 -59.42 -65.43
C GLY A 9 -63.46 -57.95 -65.04
N VAL A 10 -64.16 -57.02 -65.72
CA VAL A 10 -64.11 -55.58 -65.39
C VAL A 10 -64.70 -55.31 -64.00
N ARG A 11 -65.77 -56.00 -63.60
CA ARG A 11 -66.35 -55.88 -62.26
C ARG A 11 -65.44 -56.45 -61.17
N LEU A 12 -64.76 -57.57 -61.45
CA LEU A 12 -63.81 -58.17 -60.52
C LEU A 12 -62.55 -57.29 -60.37
N LEU A 13 -62.06 -56.69 -61.46
CA LEU A 13 -60.93 -55.77 -61.46
C LEU A 13 -61.25 -54.47 -60.69
N LEU A 14 -62.47 -53.94 -60.86
CA LEU A 14 -62.95 -52.78 -60.11
C LEU A 14 -63.11 -53.09 -58.62
N LEU A 15 -63.61 -54.28 -58.25
CA LEU A 15 -63.68 -54.71 -56.85
C LEU A 15 -62.29 -54.90 -56.22
N PHE A 16 -61.34 -55.46 -56.97
CA PHE A 16 -59.97 -55.63 -56.50
C PHE A 16 -59.26 -54.28 -56.36
N ALA A 17 -59.43 -53.36 -57.32
CA ALA A 17 -58.93 -51.99 -57.21
C ALA A 17 -59.53 -51.23 -56.02
N PHE A 18 -60.83 -51.44 -55.74
CA PHE A 18 -61.49 -50.85 -54.58
C PHE A 18 -60.98 -51.43 -53.25
N MET A 19 -60.72 -52.74 -53.18
CA MET A 19 -60.12 -53.38 -52.00
C MET A 19 -58.67 -52.92 -51.75
N VAL A 20 -57.87 -52.71 -52.81
CA VAL A 20 -56.52 -52.16 -52.70
C VAL A 20 -56.54 -50.70 -52.23
N LEU A 21 -57.50 -49.89 -52.67
CA LEU A 21 -57.68 -48.50 -52.23
C LEU A 21 -58.10 -48.37 -50.75
N ILE A 22 -58.89 -49.32 -50.23
CA ILE A 22 -59.30 -49.32 -48.81
C ILE A 22 -58.12 -49.74 -47.90
N ASN A 23 -57.26 -50.68 -48.34
CA ASN A 23 -56.12 -51.13 -47.54
C ASN A 23 -54.91 -50.18 -47.64
N ALA A 24 -54.81 -49.37 -48.70
CA ALA A 24 -53.81 -48.30 -48.85
C ALA A 24 -54.12 -47.03 -48.01
N CYS A 25 -55.29 -46.96 -47.37
CA CYS A 25 -55.75 -45.80 -46.60
C CYS A 25 -55.76 -46.07 -45.07
N LYS A 26 -54.85 -46.91 -44.58
CA LYS A 26 -54.52 -46.90 -43.15
C LYS A 26 -53.59 -45.72 -42.88
N LYS A 27 -54.17 -44.57 -42.50
CA LYS A 27 -53.40 -43.51 -41.83
C LYS A 27 -52.90 -44.10 -40.51
N GLU A 28 -51.66 -44.57 -40.48
CA GLU A 28 -50.96 -44.63 -39.21
C GLU A 28 -50.89 -43.18 -38.71
N ALA A 29 -51.60 -42.89 -37.61
CA ALA A 29 -51.42 -41.63 -36.92
C ALA A 29 -49.97 -41.64 -36.43
N GLU A 30 -49.12 -40.86 -37.09
CA GLU A 30 -47.76 -40.63 -36.63
C GLU A 30 -47.87 -39.97 -35.26
N ILE A 31 -47.70 -40.77 -34.19
CA ILE A 31 -47.69 -40.28 -32.81
C ILE A 31 -46.35 -39.56 -32.64
N LEU A 32 -46.34 -38.29 -33.05
CA LEU A 32 -45.19 -37.43 -32.84
C LEU A 32 -45.03 -37.19 -31.33
N PRO A 33 -43.83 -37.37 -30.76
CA PRO A 33 -43.60 -37.08 -29.36
C PRO A 33 -43.92 -35.61 -29.08
N ALA A 34 -44.46 -35.34 -27.89
CA ALA A 34 -44.80 -33.98 -27.46
C ALA A 34 -43.59 -33.04 -27.64
N PRO A 35 -43.80 -31.84 -28.19
CA PRO A 35 -42.70 -30.91 -28.44
C PRO A 35 -42.05 -30.50 -27.12
N ARG A 36 -40.72 -30.43 -27.14
CA ARG A 36 -39.89 -30.01 -26.00
C ARG A 36 -40.16 -28.53 -25.64
N LEU A 37 -40.06 -28.19 -24.37
CA LEU A 37 -40.03 -26.78 -23.94
C LEU A 37 -38.91 -25.99 -24.62
N PHE A 38 -39.21 -24.74 -24.98
CA PHE A 38 -38.21 -23.79 -25.43
C PHE A 38 -37.18 -23.53 -24.32
N LYS A 39 -35.96 -23.12 -24.71
CA LYS A 39 -34.95 -22.73 -23.72
C LYS A 39 -35.32 -21.39 -23.10
N ALA A 40 -34.85 -21.15 -21.88
CA ALA A 40 -34.76 -19.79 -21.35
C ALA A 40 -33.80 -18.95 -22.21
N SER A 41 -33.90 -17.63 -22.12
CA SER A 41 -33.03 -16.67 -22.81
C SER A 41 -32.65 -15.50 -21.90
N GLU A 42 -31.81 -14.60 -22.40
CA GLU A 42 -31.49 -13.32 -21.73
C GLU A 42 -31.03 -13.49 -20.27
N ILE A 43 -30.03 -14.36 -20.07
CA ILE A 43 -29.45 -14.57 -18.74
C ILE A 43 -28.71 -13.29 -18.33
N ASN A 44 -29.26 -12.60 -17.35
CA ASN A 44 -28.71 -11.40 -16.74
C ASN A 44 -28.17 -11.75 -15.34
N ILE A 45 -26.92 -11.37 -15.08
CA ILE A 45 -26.23 -11.65 -13.82
C ILE A 45 -25.77 -10.34 -13.20
N ALA A 46 -26.24 -10.05 -11.99
CA ALA A 46 -25.76 -8.94 -11.18
C ALA A 46 -25.04 -9.51 -9.95
N ALA A 47 -23.71 -9.57 -10.02
CA ALA A 47 -22.86 -10.06 -8.94
C ALA A 47 -22.38 -8.92 -8.04
N GLY A 48 -22.37 -9.16 -6.73
CA GLY A 48 -21.81 -8.26 -5.72
C GLY A 48 -20.77 -8.96 -4.85
N THR A 49 -20.58 -8.45 -3.64
CA THR A 49 -19.53 -8.92 -2.72
C THR A 49 -19.74 -10.35 -2.24
N THR A 50 -20.95 -10.68 -1.79
CA THR A 50 -21.26 -11.98 -1.17
C THR A 50 -22.48 -12.67 -1.80
N SER A 51 -23.08 -12.06 -2.83
CA SER A 51 -24.21 -12.65 -3.53
C SER A 51 -24.28 -12.23 -4.99
N ALA A 52 -24.94 -13.05 -5.80
CA ALA A 52 -25.27 -12.73 -7.18
C ALA A 52 -26.75 -13.01 -7.43
N LYS A 53 -27.41 -12.07 -8.12
CA LYS A 53 -28.79 -12.21 -8.58
C LYS A 53 -28.77 -12.54 -10.07
N LEU A 54 -29.34 -13.69 -10.41
CA LEU A 54 -29.50 -14.15 -11.77
C LEU A 54 -30.97 -14.05 -12.16
N LYS A 55 -31.24 -13.55 -13.36
CA LYS A 55 -32.57 -13.48 -13.97
C LYS A 55 -32.49 -13.95 -15.41
N TRP A 56 -33.57 -14.54 -15.91
CA TRP A 56 -33.69 -14.95 -17.31
C TRP A 56 -35.11 -14.71 -17.81
N ALA A 57 -35.25 -14.61 -19.13
CA ALA A 57 -36.56 -14.59 -19.76
C ALA A 57 -37.18 -16.00 -19.70
N ILE A 58 -38.47 -16.03 -19.34
CA ILE A 58 -39.29 -17.25 -19.37
C ILE A 58 -39.30 -17.79 -20.80
N PRO A 59 -39.17 -19.11 -21.01
CA PRO A 59 -39.25 -19.70 -22.34
C PRO A 59 -40.50 -19.26 -23.11
N LEU A 60 -40.36 -19.12 -24.43
CA LEU A 60 -41.51 -18.84 -25.30
C LEU A 60 -42.62 -19.90 -25.10
N PHE A 61 -43.87 -19.47 -25.22
CA PHE A 61 -45.07 -20.29 -25.01
C PHE A 61 -45.18 -20.95 -23.61
N SER A 62 -44.53 -20.34 -22.61
CA SER A 62 -44.57 -20.82 -21.22
C SER A 62 -45.09 -19.79 -20.22
N LEU A 63 -45.57 -18.64 -20.68
CA LEU A 63 -46.18 -17.62 -19.83
C LEU A 63 -47.44 -18.20 -19.15
N GLY A 64 -47.56 -18.04 -17.83
CA GLY A 64 -48.66 -18.59 -17.03
C GLY A 64 -48.50 -20.06 -16.61
N LYS A 65 -47.48 -20.78 -17.11
CA LYS A 65 -47.16 -22.15 -16.67
C LYS A 65 -46.26 -22.13 -15.43
N ALA A 66 -46.51 -23.01 -14.47
CA ALA A 66 -45.69 -23.19 -13.27
C ALA A 66 -44.42 -24.03 -13.57
N ILE A 67 -43.53 -23.50 -14.41
CA ILE A 67 -42.30 -24.18 -14.83
C ILE A 67 -41.21 -24.05 -13.77
N LYS A 68 -40.57 -25.17 -13.43
CA LYS A 68 -39.34 -25.20 -12.64
C LYS A 68 -38.10 -25.13 -13.54
N TYR A 69 -37.02 -24.57 -13.05
CA TYR A 69 -35.75 -24.43 -13.75
C TYR A 69 -34.64 -25.11 -12.96
N THR A 70 -33.79 -25.88 -13.64
CA THR A 70 -32.52 -26.36 -13.07
C THR A 70 -31.41 -25.41 -13.48
N VAL A 71 -30.73 -24.84 -12.49
CA VAL A 71 -29.59 -23.93 -12.66
C VAL A 71 -28.34 -24.63 -12.15
N ASP A 72 -27.37 -24.84 -13.03
CA ASP A 72 -26.07 -25.42 -12.68
C ASP A 72 -24.98 -24.34 -12.76
N PHE A 73 -24.05 -24.40 -11.82
CA PHE A 73 -22.85 -23.56 -11.76
C PHE A 73 -21.62 -24.44 -11.84
N SER A 74 -20.66 -24.07 -12.70
CA SER A 74 -19.36 -24.75 -12.82
C SER A 74 -18.22 -23.73 -12.87
N LYS A 75 -17.03 -24.14 -12.44
CA LYS A 75 -15.78 -23.39 -12.63
C LYS A 75 -15.23 -23.50 -14.05
N ASP A 76 -15.78 -24.42 -14.85
CA ASP A 76 -15.38 -24.67 -16.22
C ASP A 76 -16.59 -24.52 -17.18
N GLN A 77 -16.34 -23.98 -18.37
CA GLN A 77 -17.40 -23.70 -19.35
C GLN A 77 -18.02 -24.97 -19.95
N ALA A 78 -17.31 -26.10 -19.90
CA ALA A 78 -17.80 -27.38 -20.41
C ALA A 78 -18.71 -28.12 -19.41
N PHE A 79 -18.80 -27.63 -18.17
CA PHE A 79 -19.53 -28.26 -17.06
C PHE A 79 -19.09 -29.71 -16.83
N THR A 80 -17.77 -29.95 -16.88
CA THR A 80 -17.19 -31.26 -16.56
C THR A 80 -17.47 -31.66 -15.11
N ALA A 81 -17.44 -30.71 -14.19
CA ALA A 81 -17.85 -30.88 -12.79
C ALA A 81 -18.83 -29.76 -12.41
N ILE A 82 -19.95 -30.12 -11.76
CA ILE A 82 -20.91 -29.15 -11.28
C ILE A 82 -20.53 -28.76 -9.85
N ALA A 83 -20.27 -27.48 -9.64
CA ALA A 83 -19.92 -26.94 -8.33
C ALA A 83 -21.18 -26.75 -7.45
N PHE A 84 -22.29 -26.32 -8.05
CA PHE A 84 -23.56 -26.13 -7.37
C PHE A 84 -24.73 -26.27 -8.34
N THR A 85 -25.81 -26.91 -7.89
CA THR A 85 -27.08 -26.98 -8.63
C THR A 85 -28.22 -26.53 -7.72
N LYS A 86 -29.17 -25.79 -8.30
CA LYS A 86 -30.42 -25.47 -7.61
C LYS A 86 -31.59 -25.53 -8.58
N VAL A 87 -32.70 -26.08 -8.09
CA VAL A 87 -33.98 -26.05 -8.78
C VAL A 87 -34.83 -24.92 -8.20
N VAL A 88 -35.39 -24.07 -9.06
CA VAL A 88 -36.24 -22.94 -8.69
C VAL A 88 -37.54 -22.95 -9.49
N ASP A 89 -38.59 -22.33 -8.96
CA ASP A 89 -39.91 -22.17 -9.60
C ASP A 89 -40.16 -20.74 -10.12
N THR A 90 -39.14 -19.87 -10.04
CA THR A 90 -39.17 -18.50 -10.55
C THR A 90 -38.13 -18.32 -11.64
N ALA A 91 -38.32 -17.30 -12.49
CA ALA A 91 -37.39 -16.94 -13.56
C ALA A 91 -36.16 -16.14 -13.03
N GLY A 92 -35.59 -16.63 -11.94
CA GLY A 92 -34.45 -16.03 -11.28
C GLY A 92 -34.00 -16.81 -10.05
N ILE A 93 -32.78 -16.54 -9.61
CA ILE A 93 -32.19 -17.11 -8.40
C ILE A 93 -31.24 -16.11 -7.78
N THR A 94 -31.14 -16.12 -6.44
CA THR A 94 -30.02 -15.51 -5.73
C THR A 94 -29.13 -16.63 -5.18
N VAL A 95 -27.84 -16.53 -5.44
CA VAL A 95 -26.80 -17.39 -4.86
C VAL A 95 -25.90 -16.55 -3.97
N THR A 96 -25.41 -17.15 -2.88
CA THR A 96 -24.55 -16.48 -1.91
C THR A 96 -23.17 -17.14 -1.83
N ASP A 97 -22.29 -16.58 -1.00
CA ASP A 97 -21.02 -17.18 -0.62
C ASP A 97 -21.13 -18.50 0.16
N ASP A 98 -22.35 -18.90 0.56
CA ASP A 98 -22.65 -20.26 1.05
C ASP A 98 -22.75 -21.29 -0.09
N ASN A 99 -23.04 -20.83 -1.31
CA ASN A 99 -23.23 -21.68 -2.48
C ASN A 99 -22.00 -21.67 -3.40
N LEU A 100 -21.38 -20.50 -3.55
CA LEU A 100 -20.27 -20.28 -4.47
C LEU A 100 -19.10 -19.63 -3.74
N THR A 101 -17.90 -20.21 -3.89
CA THR A 101 -16.68 -19.60 -3.35
C THR A 101 -16.45 -18.21 -3.95
N THR A 102 -16.10 -17.23 -3.12
CA THR A 102 -15.76 -15.88 -3.59
C THR A 102 -14.46 -15.89 -4.39
N ARG A 103 -14.23 -14.83 -5.19
CA ARG A 103 -13.04 -14.63 -6.05
C ARG A 103 -12.75 -15.80 -7.00
N THR A 104 -13.77 -16.60 -7.29
CA THR A 104 -13.70 -17.74 -8.18
C THR A 104 -14.67 -17.50 -9.35
N PRO A 105 -14.21 -17.60 -10.61
CA PRO A 105 -15.10 -17.48 -11.76
C PRO A 105 -16.00 -18.71 -11.86
N TYR A 106 -17.29 -18.46 -12.11
CA TYR A 106 -18.30 -19.48 -12.40
C TYR A 106 -19.02 -19.20 -13.70
N PHE A 107 -19.22 -20.25 -14.49
CA PHE A 107 -20.16 -20.32 -15.59
C PHE A 107 -21.49 -20.84 -15.07
N VAL A 108 -22.58 -20.37 -15.68
CA VAL A 108 -23.94 -20.81 -15.35
C VAL A 108 -24.65 -21.37 -16.58
N ARG A 109 -25.39 -22.46 -16.41
CA ARG A 109 -26.33 -22.95 -17.43
C ARG A 109 -27.69 -23.22 -16.82
N ILE A 110 -28.74 -23.02 -17.62
CA ILE A 110 -30.13 -23.09 -17.17
C ILE A 110 -30.93 -23.97 -18.13
N LYS A 111 -31.77 -24.86 -17.61
CA LYS A 111 -32.82 -25.53 -18.38
C LYS A 111 -34.18 -25.36 -17.71
N ALA A 112 -35.24 -25.25 -18.50
CA ALA A 112 -36.59 -25.45 -18.02
C ALA A 112 -36.83 -26.96 -17.85
N ASN A 113 -37.30 -27.37 -16.68
CA ASN A 113 -37.61 -28.77 -16.40
C ASN A 113 -38.92 -29.17 -17.10
N ALA A 114 -39.12 -30.47 -17.28
CA ALA A 114 -40.33 -30.99 -17.90
C ALA A 114 -41.60 -30.46 -17.21
N TYR A 115 -42.64 -30.22 -18.00
CA TYR A 115 -43.93 -29.72 -17.52
C TYR A 115 -45.05 -30.51 -18.22
N GLU A 116 -45.89 -31.18 -17.43
CA GLU A 116 -46.93 -32.09 -17.94
C GLU A 116 -46.36 -33.12 -18.92
N ASP A 117 -46.86 -33.17 -20.16
CA ASP A 117 -46.41 -34.06 -21.22
C ASP A 117 -45.22 -33.52 -22.02
N GLN A 118 -44.80 -32.27 -21.78
CA GLN A 118 -43.71 -31.61 -22.50
C GLN A 118 -42.34 -31.94 -21.89
N PRO A 119 -41.40 -32.52 -22.66
CA PRO A 119 -40.04 -32.75 -22.19
C PRO A 119 -39.30 -31.45 -21.82
N GLU A 120 -38.34 -31.56 -20.89
CA GLU A 120 -37.47 -30.46 -20.43
C GLU A 120 -36.75 -29.74 -21.58
N SER A 121 -36.44 -28.45 -21.46
CA SER A 121 -35.65 -27.75 -22.48
C SER A 121 -34.21 -28.29 -22.54
N LYS A 122 -33.50 -27.98 -23.63
CA LYS A 122 -32.03 -28.07 -23.61
C LYS A 122 -31.46 -26.94 -22.74
N TYR A 123 -30.25 -27.10 -22.24
CA TYR A 123 -29.55 -26.04 -21.53
C TYR A 123 -29.27 -24.83 -22.43
N VAL A 124 -29.39 -23.64 -21.84
CA VAL A 124 -28.81 -22.39 -22.30
C VAL A 124 -27.63 -22.03 -21.39
N LEU A 125 -26.51 -21.65 -22.00
CA LEU A 125 -25.30 -21.24 -21.31
C LEU A 125 -25.30 -19.71 -21.15
N GLY A 126 -24.91 -19.21 -19.97
CA GLY A 126 -24.66 -17.78 -19.77
C GLY A 126 -23.47 -17.32 -20.61
N ALA A 127 -23.55 -16.11 -21.17
CA ALA A 127 -22.56 -15.63 -22.14
C ALA A 127 -21.14 -15.49 -21.56
N ASN A 128 -21.02 -15.10 -20.29
CA ASN A 128 -19.76 -14.85 -19.61
C ASN A 128 -19.76 -15.53 -18.22
N SER A 129 -18.56 -15.83 -17.70
CA SER A 129 -18.41 -16.17 -16.29
C SER A 129 -18.63 -14.95 -15.39
N PHE A 130 -19.04 -15.18 -14.14
CA PHE A 130 -19.11 -14.15 -13.11
C PHE A 130 -18.39 -14.64 -11.84
N SER A 131 -18.09 -13.72 -10.92
CA SER A 131 -17.55 -14.06 -9.62
C SER A 131 -18.12 -13.15 -8.54
N LEU A 132 -18.23 -13.67 -7.31
CA LEU A 132 -18.49 -12.84 -6.13
C LEU A 132 -17.16 -12.20 -5.73
N THR A 133 -17.10 -10.88 -5.56
CA THR A 133 -15.82 -10.19 -5.32
C THR A 133 -15.21 -10.53 -3.96
N GLY A 134 -16.02 -10.98 -2.99
CA GLY A 134 -15.61 -11.33 -1.65
C GLY A 134 -15.35 -10.12 -0.76
N VAL A 135 -15.56 -10.29 0.55
CA VAL A 135 -15.28 -9.24 1.54
C VAL A 135 -13.77 -8.97 1.60
N GLN A 136 -13.39 -7.71 1.77
CA GLN A 136 -12.00 -7.29 2.02
C GLN A 136 -11.95 -6.50 3.32
N LEU A 137 -11.48 -7.13 4.39
CA LEU A 137 -11.26 -6.48 5.69
C LEU A 137 -9.79 -6.18 5.95
N PHE A 138 -8.84 -6.79 5.22
CA PHE A 138 -7.43 -6.43 5.40
C PHE A 138 -7.22 -4.96 5.02
N LEU A 139 -6.39 -4.31 5.84
CA LEU A 139 -5.87 -2.98 5.56
C LEU A 139 -4.49 -3.15 4.88
N PRO A 140 -4.03 -2.15 4.10
CA PRO A 140 -2.70 -2.20 3.50
C PRO A 140 -1.61 -2.53 4.53
N VAL A 141 -0.74 -3.51 4.21
CA VAL A 141 0.41 -3.84 5.06
C VAL A 141 1.41 -2.69 5.01
N ARG A 142 1.88 -2.25 6.17
CA ARG A 142 2.86 -1.17 6.28
C ARG A 142 4.27 -1.73 6.22
N ASP A 143 5.15 -1.10 5.45
CA ASP A 143 6.55 -1.53 5.28
C ASP A 143 7.27 -1.75 6.62
N ALA A 144 7.08 -0.83 7.57
CA ALA A 144 7.70 -0.91 8.90
C ALA A 144 7.19 -2.08 9.76
N GLU A 145 6.06 -2.69 9.39
CA GLU A 145 5.49 -3.87 10.06
C GLU A 145 5.93 -5.19 9.43
N ILE A 146 6.68 -5.15 8.32
CA ILE A 146 7.27 -6.32 7.68
C ILE A 146 8.68 -6.50 8.23
N ARG A 147 8.96 -7.68 8.78
CA ARG A 147 10.28 -8.06 9.32
C ARG A 147 10.86 -9.22 8.53
N GLU A 148 12.07 -9.63 8.91
CA GLU A 148 12.75 -10.79 8.30
C GLU A 148 11.98 -12.09 8.61
N THR A 149 11.47 -12.24 9.83
CA THR A 149 10.82 -13.48 10.30
C THR A 149 9.44 -13.26 10.90
N SER A 150 8.87 -12.07 10.73
CA SER A 150 7.54 -11.74 11.23
C SER A 150 6.86 -10.65 10.41
N VAL A 151 5.56 -10.51 10.62
CA VAL A 151 4.76 -9.41 10.08
C VAL A 151 3.69 -9.00 11.10
N THR A 152 3.34 -7.73 11.14
CA THR A 152 2.07 -7.28 11.73
C THR A 152 1.07 -7.02 10.62
N ILE A 153 -0.05 -7.75 10.63
CA ILE A 153 -1.15 -7.57 9.67
C ILE A 153 -2.30 -6.87 10.39
N ARG A 154 -2.93 -5.93 9.70
CA ARG A 154 -4.08 -5.16 10.19
C ARG A 154 -5.33 -5.44 9.37
N TYR A 155 -6.48 -5.40 10.04
CA TYR A 155 -7.79 -5.61 9.44
C TYR A 155 -8.84 -4.82 10.19
N VAL A 156 -9.95 -4.49 9.52
CA VAL A 156 -11.13 -3.92 10.17
C VAL A 156 -11.65 -4.92 11.22
N PRO A 157 -11.79 -4.52 12.50
CA PRO A 157 -12.29 -5.42 13.55
C PRO A 157 -13.65 -6.04 13.21
N ALA A 158 -13.78 -7.34 13.46
CA ALA A 158 -15.03 -8.08 13.30
C ALA A 158 -15.04 -9.29 14.23
N THR A 159 -16.17 -9.58 14.88
CA THR A 159 -16.27 -10.58 15.95
C THR A 159 -16.32 -12.03 15.46
N ASP A 160 -16.56 -12.26 14.17
CA ASP A 160 -16.64 -13.59 13.54
C ASP A 160 -15.31 -14.09 12.99
N LEU A 161 -14.23 -13.31 13.11
CA LEU A 161 -12.90 -13.67 12.63
C LEU A 161 -12.26 -14.77 13.49
N THR A 162 -11.68 -15.78 12.82
CA THR A 162 -11.22 -17.01 13.47
C THR A 162 -9.75 -17.35 13.19
N ALA A 163 -9.23 -16.99 12.02
CA ALA A 163 -7.85 -17.33 11.65
C ALA A 163 -7.32 -16.46 10.50
N ILE A 164 -6.00 -16.48 10.32
CA ILE A 164 -5.30 -16.02 9.12
C ILE A 164 -4.54 -17.21 8.55
N LYS A 165 -4.83 -17.60 7.31
CA LYS A 165 -4.05 -18.59 6.58
C LYS A 165 -2.98 -17.89 5.76
N LEU A 166 -1.72 -18.26 5.99
CA LEU A 166 -0.57 -17.79 5.23
C LEU A 166 -0.11 -18.87 4.27
N THR A 167 -0.07 -18.55 2.99
CA THR A 167 0.45 -19.43 1.94
C THR A 167 1.74 -18.83 1.40
N PRO A 168 2.91 -19.40 1.72
CA PRO A 168 4.17 -18.91 1.15
C PRO A 168 4.28 -19.30 -0.32
N ALA A 169 5.02 -18.50 -1.11
CA ALA A 169 5.37 -18.85 -2.48
C ALA A 169 6.21 -20.14 -2.57
N THR A 170 6.95 -20.46 -1.51
CA THR A 170 7.70 -21.71 -1.35
C THR A 170 7.51 -22.27 0.06
N GLY A 171 7.26 -23.58 0.17
CA GLY A 171 7.02 -24.25 1.46
C GLY A 171 5.55 -24.53 1.75
N THR A 172 5.21 -24.78 3.01
CA THR A 172 3.88 -25.23 3.43
C THR A 172 3.05 -24.08 4.00
N ALA A 173 1.75 -24.06 3.69
CA ALA A 173 0.83 -23.09 4.26
C ALA A 173 0.65 -23.30 5.77
N THR A 174 0.57 -22.20 6.51
CA THR A 174 0.37 -22.19 7.97
C THR A 174 -0.89 -21.41 8.32
N THR A 175 -1.67 -21.89 9.28
CA THR A 175 -2.86 -21.18 9.78
C THR A 175 -2.60 -20.68 11.18
N VAL A 176 -2.77 -19.37 11.38
CA VAL A 176 -2.65 -18.70 12.67
C VAL A 176 -4.05 -18.43 13.20
N ALA A 177 -4.37 -18.97 14.38
CA ALA A 177 -5.66 -18.71 15.02
C ALA A 177 -5.77 -17.24 15.49
N LEU A 178 -6.97 -16.67 15.37
CA LEU A 178 -7.33 -15.39 15.96
C LEU A 178 -8.18 -15.66 17.21
N THR A 179 -7.75 -15.08 18.33
CA THR A 179 -8.54 -15.03 19.55
C THR A 179 -9.61 -13.94 19.42
N ALA A 180 -10.60 -13.93 20.32
CA ALA A 180 -11.58 -12.84 20.39
C ALA A 180 -10.92 -11.47 20.61
N ALA A 181 -9.79 -11.43 21.34
CA ALA A 181 -9.01 -10.22 21.55
C ALA A 181 -8.34 -9.75 20.25
N ASP A 182 -7.74 -10.65 19.47
CA ASP A 182 -7.17 -10.32 18.16
C ASP A 182 -8.25 -9.80 17.19
N ALA A 183 -9.42 -10.44 17.18
CA ALA A 183 -10.54 -10.09 16.33
C ALA A 183 -11.10 -8.68 16.64
N ALA A 184 -11.14 -8.31 17.92
CA ALA A 184 -11.54 -6.98 18.39
C ALA A 184 -10.46 -5.92 18.19
N ALA A 185 -9.17 -6.28 18.32
CA ALA A 185 -8.05 -5.35 18.16
C ALA A 185 -7.81 -4.94 16.71
N GLY A 186 -8.22 -5.75 15.72
CA GLY A 186 -8.01 -5.44 14.31
C GLY A 186 -6.55 -5.61 13.84
N LEU A 187 -5.74 -6.35 14.58
CA LEU A 187 -4.35 -6.62 14.21
C LEU A 187 -3.87 -7.96 14.75
N LYS A 188 -2.88 -8.55 14.07
CA LYS A 188 -2.17 -9.75 14.51
C LYS A 188 -0.70 -9.65 14.17
N VAL A 189 0.16 -9.91 15.16
CA VAL A 189 1.60 -10.16 14.93
C VAL A 189 1.78 -11.65 14.66
N ILE A 190 2.40 -11.98 13.53
CA ILE A 190 2.70 -13.35 13.12
C ILE A 190 4.22 -13.49 13.02
N SER A 191 4.79 -14.39 13.82
CA SER A 191 6.22 -14.69 13.86
C SER A 191 6.53 -16.07 13.27
N GLY A 192 7.83 -16.40 13.15
CA GLY A 192 8.28 -17.69 12.63
C GLY A 192 8.22 -17.81 11.11
N LEU A 193 8.14 -16.68 10.40
CA LEU A 193 8.20 -16.64 8.94
C LEU A 193 9.63 -16.80 8.44
N SER A 194 9.77 -17.19 7.18
CA SER A 194 11.06 -17.22 6.48
C SER A 194 11.31 -15.89 5.78
N GLY A 195 12.55 -15.39 5.83
CA GLY A 195 12.93 -14.12 5.21
C GLY A 195 13.06 -14.18 3.69
N GLY A 196 12.74 -13.08 3.03
CA GLY A 196 12.78 -12.95 1.57
C GLY A 196 11.69 -13.73 0.83
N ILE A 197 10.62 -14.14 1.52
CA ILE A 197 9.54 -14.97 0.96
C ILE A 197 8.26 -14.16 0.83
N LYS A 198 7.60 -14.27 -0.34
CA LYS A 198 6.25 -13.76 -0.55
C LYS A 198 5.23 -14.67 0.13
N TYR A 199 4.32 -14.09 0.88
CA TYR A 199 3.17 -14.75 1.49
C TYR A 199 1.87 -14.16 0.94
N ASP A 200 0.92 -15.04 0.63
CA ASP A 200 -0.47 -14.68 0.40
C ASP A 200 -1.27 -15.02 1.67
N ALA A 201 -1.85 -14.01 2.30
CA ALA A 201 -2.64 -14.10 3.52
C ALA A 201 -4.14 -14.09 3.20
N ASP A 202 -4.90 -14.98 3.84
CA ASP A 202 -6.36 -15.06 3.77
C ASP A 202 -6.96 -14.98 5.18
N LEU A 203 -7.78 -13.96 5.42
CA LEU A 203 -8.48 -13.75 6.69
C LEU A 203 -9.77 -14.58 6.70
N LEU A 204 -9.98 -15.39 7.74
CA LEU A 204 -11.04 -16.39 7.76
C LEU A 204 -12.04 -16.17 8.91
N ALA A 205 -13.33 -16.31 8.58
CA ALA A 205 -14.41 -16.56 9.54
C ALA A 205 -14.91 -18.00 9.32
N GLY A 206 -14.43 -18.93 10.14
CA GLY A 206 -14.55 -20.36 9.87
C GLY A 206 -13.84 -20.72 8.57
N THR A 207 -14.61 -21.14 7.57
CA THR A 207 -14.10 -21.48 6.22
C THR A 207 -14.27 -20.34 5.20
N LYS A 208 -14.93 -19.24 5.57
CA LYS A 208 -15.21 -18.13 4.66
C LYS A 208 -14.07 -17.11 4.65
N SER A 209 -13.57 -16.79 3.46
CA SER A 209 -12.62 -15.69 3.25
C SER A 209 -13.28 -14.32 3.45
N LYS A 210 -12.64 -13.50 4.29
CA LYS A 210 -13.04 -12.12 4.65
C LYS A 210 -12.03 -11.08 4.19
N GLY A 211 -10.97 -11.50 3.52
CA GLY A 211 -9.99 -10.59 2.94
C GLY A 211 -8.75 -11.34 2.50
N ILE A 212 -8.11 -10.84 1.45
CA ILE A 212 -6.83 -11.37 0.99
C ILE A 212 -5.82 -10.22 0.85
N ILE A 213 -4.58 -10.48 1.22
CA ILE A 213 -3.47 -9.54 1.01
C ILE A 213 -2.18 -10.32 0.78
N SER A 214 -1.21 -9.71 0.12
CA SER A 214 0.11 -10.28 -0.06
C SER A 214 1.16 -9.36 0.53
N PHE A 215 2.24 -9.94 1.05
CA PHE A 215 3.43 -9.22 1.49
C PHE A 215 4.66 -10.10 1.27
N THR A 216 5.84 -9.48 1.28
CA THR A 216 7.12 -10.21 1.19
C THR A 216 7.94 -9.86 2.42
N THR A 217 8.34 -10.87 3.19
CA THR A 217 9.24 -10.67 4.34
C THR A 217 10.58 -10.11 3.89
N LEU A 218 11.26 -9.36 4.77
CA LEU A 218 12.57 -8.83 4.47
C LEU A 218 13.59 -9.95 4.30
N ALA A 219 14.60 -9.72 3.44
CA ALA A 219 15.72 -10.65 3.31
C ALA A 219 16.48 -10.78 4.63
N VAL A 220 16.97 -11.98 4.94
CA VAL A 220 17.75 -12.23 6.16
C VAL A 220 19.04 -11.41 6.13
N THR A 221 19.31 -10.69 7.20
CA THR A 221 20.54 -9.89 7.31
C THR A 221 21.74 -10.76 7.66
N THR A 222 22.81 -10.63 6.89
CA THR A 222 24.13 -11.16 7.25
C THR A 222 24.90 -10.10 8.02
N TYR A 223 24.99 -10.28 9.34
CA TYR A 223 25.74 -9.38 10.22
C TYR A 223 27.23 -9.69 10.18
N THR A 224 28.07 -8.67 10.08
CA THR A 224 29.52 -8.79 10.30
C THR A 224 29.82 -9.08 11.77
N VAL A 225 29.10 -8.41 12.66
CA VAL A 225 29.15 -8.61 14.12
C VAL A 225 27.78 -8.31 14.72
N LYS A 226 27.44 -9.02 15.79
CA LYS A 226 26.30 -8.70 16.65
C LYS A 226 26.83 -8.40 18.04
N ILE A 227 26.36 -7.30 18.63
CA ILE A 227 26.76 -6.87 19.96
C ILE A 227 25.52 -6.66 20.83
N SER A 228 25.75 -6.66 22.13
CA SER A 228 24.78 -6.41 23.18
C SER A 228 25.07 -5.09 23.89
N PRO A 229 24.14 -4.54 24.70
CA PRO A 229 24.34 -3.26 25.39
C PRO A 229 25.54 -3.18 26.34
N ILE A 230 26.13 -4.32 26.74
CA ILE A 230 27.33 -4.36 27.58
C ILE A 230 28.64 -4.20 26.79
N ASP A 231 28.57 -4.34 25.46
CA ASP A 231 29.71 -4.18 24.57
C ASP A 231 29.96 -2.70 24.23
N ASP A 232 31.22 -2.36 23.90
CA ASP A 232 31.59 -1.01 23.51
C ASP A 232 31.24 -0.75 22.03
N LEU A 233 30.10 -0.10 21.81
CA LEU A 233 29.64 0.29 20.46
C LEU A 233 30.63 1.25 19.78
N ALA A 234 31.26 2.18 20.53
CA ALA A 234 32.19 3.14 19.94
C ALA A 234 33.44 2.42 19.42
N ALA A 235 34.02 1.54 20.22
CA ALA A 235 35.15 0.70 19.80
C ALA A 235 34.79 -0.20 18.61
N THR A 236 33.57 -0.77 18.61
CA THR A 236 33.06 -1.60 17.51
C THR A 236 32.98 -0.80 16.20
N ILE A 237 32.47 0.43 16.24
CA ILE A 237 32.41 1.33 15.07
C ILE A 237 33.81 1.65 14.56
N VAL A 238 34.77 1.95 15.46
CA VAL A 238 36.15 2.25 15.09
C VAL A 238 36.80 1.05 14.39
N ALA A 239 36.65 -0.15 14.94
CA ALA A 239 37.23 -1.39 14.41
C ALA A 239 36.55 -1.90 13.13
N ALA A 240 35.32 -1.45 12.83
CA ALA A 240 34.55 -1.92 11.68
C ALA A 240 35.27 -1.66 10.34
N ALA A 241 35.32 -2.69 9.50
CA ALA A 241 35.76 -2.58 8.11
C ALA A 241 34.73 -1.81 7.27
N ASN A 242 35.16 -1.31 6.11
CA ASN A 242 34.24 -0.72 5.13
C ASN A 242 33.20 -1.76 4.67
N GLY A 243 31.93 -1.37 4.68
CA GLY A 243 30.79 -2.23 4.37
C GLY A 243 30.28 -3.09 5.53
N ALA A 244 30.83 -2.94 6.74
CA ALA A 244 30.41 -3.76 7.88
C ALA A 244 28.94 -3.52 8.28
N VAL A 245 28.25 -4.60 8.62
CA VAL A 245 26.89 -4.58 9.18
C VAL A 245 26.95 -4.98 10.64
N ILE A 246 26.75 -4.02 11.53
CA ILE A 246 26.77 -4.18 12.98
C ILE A 246 25.33 -4.35 13.47
N GLY A 247 25.03 -5.51 14.04
CA GLY A 247 23.75 -5.82 14.66
C GLY A 247 23.74 -5.40 16.12
N LEU A 248 22.69 -4.69 16.53
CA LEU A 248 22.47 -4.27 17.91
C LEU A 248 21.32 -5.09 18.50
N ASP A 249 21.62 -5.91 19.51
CA ASP A 249 20.58 -6.57 20.29
C ASP A 249 19.80 -5.55 21.14
N PRO A 250 18.52 -5.81 21.46
CA PRO A 250 17.69 -4.90 22.23
C PRO A 250 18.34 -4.42 23.54
N GLY A 251 18.15 -3.14 23.84
CA GLY A 251 18.66 -2.43 25.00
C GLY A 251 19.25 -1.07 24.64
N THR A 252 20.04 -0.50 25.55
CA THR A 252 20.54 0.88 25.45
C THR A 252 22.06 0.93 25.31
N TYR A 253 22.54 1.53 24.22
CA TYR A 253 23.94 1.80 23.94
C TYR A 253 24.26 3.28 24.16
N ASN A 254 25.51 3.60 24.46
CA ASN A 254 25.94 4.98 24.72
C ASN A 254 27.09 5.40 23.79
N LEU A 255 26.86 6.48 23.05
CA LEU A 255 27.81 7.22 22.22
C LEU A 255 27.85 8.70 22.66
N THR A 256 27.82 8.94 23.97
CA THR A 256 27.60 10.27 24.56
C THR A 256 28.89 10.98 25.00
N ALA A 257 29.99 10.25 25.17
CA ALA A 257 31.24 10.78 25.72
C ALA A 257 31.96 11.74 24.75
N VAL A 258 31.98 11.39 23.46
CA VAL A 258 32.63 12.15 22.38
C VAL A 258 31.84 11.99 21.08
N ASN A 259 32.13 12.81 20.08
CA ASN A 259 31.62 12.63 18.73
C ASN A 259 32.00 11.24 18.20
N THR A 260 31.06 10.58 17.53
CA THR A 260 31.28 9.28 16.88
C THR A 260 31.70 9.52 15.44
N PHE A 261 32.89 9.06 15.05
CA PHE A 261 33.43 9.28 13.71
C PHE A 261 33.28 8.06 12.81
N ILE A 262 32.67 8.27 11.64
CA ILE A 262 32.65 7.32 10.54
C ILE A 262 33.68 7.78 9.50
N ILE A 263 34.89 7.24 9.60
CA ILE A 263 36.07 7.76 8.86
C ILE A 263 36.30 6.94 7.58
N GLN A 264 36.08 7.58 6.43
CA GLN A 264 36.39 7.04 5.08
C GLN A 264 35.87 5.60 4.85
N LYS A 265 34.72 5.28 5.43
CA LYS A 265 34.04 3.99 5.31
C LYS A 265 32.53 4.15 5.38
N SER A 266 31.81 3.23 4.76
CA SER A 266 30.38 3.09 4.95
C SER A 266 30.08 1.91 5.87
N ILE A 267 29.26 2.11 6.89
CA ILE A 267 28.80 1.02 7.78
C ILE A 267 27.28 1.02 7.92
N THR A 268 26.73 -0.10 8.39
CA THR A 268 25.32 -0.21 8.79
C THR A 268 25.24 -0.51 10.28
N LEU A 269 24.47 0.29 11.02
CA LEU A 269 23.98 -0.06 12.35
C LEU A 269 22.52 -0.47 12.24
N LYS A 270 22.20 -1.69 12.67
CA LYS A 270 20.86 -2.24 12.52
C LYS A 270 20.43 -2.96 13.79
N SER A 271 19.25 -2.66 14.29
CA SER A 271 18.62 -3.45 15.36
C SER A 271 18.39 -4.90 14.89
N THR A 272 18.67 -5.87 15.75
CA THR A 272 18.38 -7.29 15.46
C THR A 272 16.91 -7.64 15.64
N SER A 273 16.14 -6.85 16.39
CA SER A 273 14.68 -6.95 16.50
C SER A 273 13.96 -6.21 15.36
N GLY A 274 14.58 -5.15 14.84
CA GLY A 274 13.98 -4.21 13.90
C GLY A 274 13.01 -3.21 14.56
N THR A 275 12.89 -3.20 15.88
CA THR A 275 11.93 -2.37 16.61
C THR A 275 12.65 -1.19 17.28
N PRO A 276 12.44 0.06 16.81
CA PRO A 276 13.17 1.22 17.34
C PRO A 276 13.06 1.41 18.84
N THR A 277 11.87 1.18 19.41
CA THR A 277 11.58 1.42 20.81
C THR A 277 12.24 0.44 21.78
N ASP A 278 12.85 -0.65 21.29
CA ASP A 278 13.58 -1.61 22.12
C ASP A 278 15.09 -1.59 21.89
N THR A 279 15.59 -0.86 20.89
CA THR A 279 17.02 -0.71 20.60
C THR A 279 17.37 0.77 20.56
N LYS A 280 17.96 1.28 21.64
CA LYS A 280 18.24 2.70 21.84
C LYS A 280 19.74 3.00 21.79
N VAL A 281 20.12 4.09 21.11
CA VAL A 281 21.47 4.63 21.08
C VAL A 281 21.42 6.09 21.53
N ASN A 282 21.97 6.38 22.71
CA ASN A 282 22.19 7.76 23.11
C ASN A 282 23.41 8.30 22.35
N PHE A 283 23.31 9.44 21.66
CA PHE A 283 24.38 9.96 20.82
C PHE A 283 24.78 11.38 21.19
N LYS A 284 26.08 11.70 21.11
CA LYS A 284 26.58 13.09 21.11
C LYS A 284 26.40 13.70 19.73
N GLU A 285 27.12 13.21 18.74
CA GLU A 285 27.04 13.57 17.33
C GLU A 285 27.59 12.39 16.51
N ILE A 286 27.09 12.16 15.29
CA ILE A 286 27.70 11.23 14.34
C ILE A 286 28.35 12.05 13.22
N ASP A 287 29.68 12.07 13.22
CA ASP A 287 30.52 12.75 12.24
C ASP A 287 30.84 11.81 11.07
N ILE A 288 30.42 12.21 9.87
CA ILE A 288 30.75 11.54 8.61
C ILE A 288 32.01 12.20 8.05
N GLU A 289 33.13 11.49 8.11
CA GLU A 289 34.47 12.06 7.92
C GLU A 289 35.15 11.55 6.64
N GLY A 290 35.39 12.46 5.70
CA GLY A 290 36.22 12.22 4.53
C GLY A 290 35.58 11.41 3.39
N THR A 291 36.35 11.24 2.32
CA THR A 291 35.87 10.56 1.11
C THR A 291 35.60 9.08 1.36
N GLY A 292 34.44 8.59 0.91
CA GLY A 292 34.01 7.21 1.12
C GLY A 292 33.22 6.98 2.41
N ALA A 293 33.02 8.01 3.23
CA ALA A 293 32.26 7.88 4.48
C ALA A 293 30.74 7.94 4.27
N GLY A 294 30.00 7.10 4.98
CA GLY A 294 28.54 7.12 5.04
C GLY A 294 27.97 6.14 6.06
N ILE A 295 26.66 6.17 6.27
CA ILE A 295 26.03 5.32 7.29
C ILE A 295 24.61 4.94 6.91
N THR A 296 24.25 3.69 7.21
CA THR A 296 22.87 3.22 7.23
C THR A 296 22.47 2.92 8.67
N LEU A 297 21.33 3.45 9.10
CA LEU A 297 20.73 3.25 10.41
C LEU A 297 19.36 2.62 10.22
N SER A 298 19.08 1.50 10.89
CA SER A 298 17.81 0.81 10.72
C SER A 298 17.25 0.20 12.01
N GLY A 299 16.01 0.55 12.34
CA GLY A 299 15.30 -0.05 13.48
C GLY A 299 15.75 0.44 14.84
N ILE A 300 16.28 1.67 14.96
CA ILE A 300 16.93 2.18 16.18
C ILE A 300 16.24 3.46 16.66
N GLU A 301 16.06 3.61 17.97
CA GLU A 301 15.85 4.93 18.60
C GLU A 301 17.21 5.61 18.85
N LEU A 302 17.40 6.79 18.28
CA LEU A 302 18.58 7.62 18.42
C LEU A 302 18.19 8.85 19.22
N ASP A 303 18.77 9.00 20.41
CA ASP A 303 18.45 10.07 21.38
C ASP A 303 19.67 10.96 21.69
N GLY A 304 19.59 12.22 21.28
CA GLY A 304 20.65 13.22 21.51
C GLY A 304 20.53 13.97 22.84
N THR A 305 19.43 13.77 23.58
CA THR A 305 19.05 14.62 24.72
C THR A 305 20.07 14.52 25.85
N ALA A 306 20.40 13.29 26.26
CA ALA A 306 21.32 13.04 27.37
C ALA A 306 22.73 13.58 27.10
N ALA A 307 23.13 13.66 25.83
CA ALA A 307 24.45 14.15 25.44
C ALA A 307 24.46 15.64 25.10
N THR A 308 23.33 16.35 25.15
CA THR A 308 23.18 17.71 24.63
C THR A 308 23.72 17.82 23.20
N SER A 309 23.21 16.96 22.33
CA SER A 309 23.62 16.92 20.93
C SER A 309 23.31 18.24 20.23
N LEU A 310 24.26 18.78 19.45
CA LEU A 310 23.95 19.89 18.54
C LEU A 310 23.37 19.36 17.24
N TYR A 311 24.00 18.33 16.69
CA TYR A 311 23.65 17.73 15.41
C TYR A 311 23.48 16.22 15.53
N PHE A 312 22.50 15.67 14.83
CA PHE A 312 22.43 14.23 14.66
C PHE A 312 23.53 13.74 13.69
N ILE A 313 23.52 14.21 12.44
CA ILE A 313 24.57 13.94 11.45
C ILE A 313 25.32 15.24 11.11
N ASN A 314 26.65 15.22 11.22
CA ASN A 314 27.52 16.32 10.80
C ASN A 314 28.58 15.82 9.80
N PHE A 315 28.79 16.55 8.72
CA PHE A 315 29.77 16.19 7.69
C PHE A 315 31.04 17.02 7.86
N ILE A 316 32.20 16.35 7.82
CA ILE A 316 33.52 16.99 7.89
C ILE A 316 34.47 16.40 6.85
N GLY A 317 35.40 17.21 6.35
CA GLY A 317 36.47 16.72 5.48
C GLY A 317 37.49 15.85 6.23
N SER A 318 37.94 16.34 7.37
CA SER A 318 38.78 15.62 8.34
C SER A 318 38.75 16.35 9.68
N GLN A 319 39.12 15.71 10.78
CA GLN A 319 39.28 16.38 12.08
C GLN A 319 40.36 17.48 12.06
N ALA A 320 41.41 17.32 11.25
CA ALA A 320 42.47 18.32 11.09
C ALA A 320 42.02 19.54 10.28
N SER A 321 41.08 19.34 9.35
CA SER A 321 40.52 20.39 8.51
C SER A 321 39.08 20.04 8.15
N ASN A 322 38.15 20.51 8.98
CA ASN A 322 36.72 20.23 8.82
C ASN A 322 36.17 20.65 7.46
N SER A 323 36.79 21.65 6.80
CA SER A 323 36.35 22.18 5.51
C SER A 323 37.03 21.56 4.29
N ALA A 324 37.91 20.56 4.47
CA ALA A 324 38.58 19.88 3.36
C ALA A 324 37.55 19.17 2.46
N ALA A 325 37.70 19.25 1.13
CA ALA A 325 36.76 18.63 0.21
C ALA A 325 36.65 17.10 0.43
N ALA A 326 35.43 16.57 0.29
CA ALA A 326 35.14 15.15 0.48
C ALA A 326 33.95 14.70 -0.38
N THR A 327 34.02 13.46 -0.87
CA THR A 327 32.90 12.80 -1.54
C THR A 327 32.40 11.66 -0.66
N PHE A 328 31.25 11.89 -0.03
CA PHE A 328 30.59 10.95 0.89
C PHE A 328 29.77 9.92 0.12
N THR A 329 29.53 8.78 0.77
CA THR A 329 28.55 7.78 0.33
C THR A 329 27.19 8.08 0.96
N ASN A 330 26.18 7.28 0.64
CA ASN A 330 24.80 7.56 1.03
C ASN A 330 24.61 7.59 2.55
N ILE A 331 23.64 8.40 2.99
CA ILE A 331 23.05 8.36 4.33
C ILE A 331 21.66 7.75 4.23
N ILE A 332 21.39 6.74 5.04
CA ILE A 332 20.08 6.08 5.10
C ILE A 332 19.63 5.99 6.56
N VAL A 333 18.45 6.52 6.85
CA VAL A 333 17.77 6.41 8.14
C VAL A 333 16.41 5.76 7.87
N ASP A 334 16.28 4.48 8.21
CA ASP A 334 15.12 3.67 7.85
C ASP A 334 14.46 3.04 9.09
N ASN A 335 13.15 3.24 9.26
CA ASN A 335 12.43 2.72 10.41
C ASN A 335 13.16 3.07 11.72
N CYS A 336 13.51 4.34 11.91
CA CYS A 336 14.16 4.84 13.12
C CYS A 336 13.28 5.85 13.85
N ILE A 337 13.57 6.05 15.13
CA ILE A 337 13.12 7.21 15.88
C ILE A 337 14.36 8.07 16.12
N VAL A 338 14.38 9.34 15.75
CA VAL A 338 15.54 10.22 15.93
C VAL A 338 15.10 11.50 16.61
N HIS A 339 15.70 11.84 17.74
CA HIS A 339 15.32 13.04 18.49
C HIS A 339 16.44 13.66 19.32
N GLY A 340 16.19 14.88 19.80
CA GLY A 340 17.00 15.51 20.82
C GLY A 340 18.28 16.20 20.31
N ALA A 341 18.29 16.75 19.09
CA ALA A 341 19.41 17.56 18.59
C ALA A 341 19.06 19.05 18.55
N THR A 342 19.81 19.87 19.28
CA THR A 342 19.45 21.28 19.51
C THR A 342 19.56 22.14 18.26
N THR A 343 20.34 21.75 17.26
CA THR A 343 20.63 22.62 16.10
C THR A 343 20.02 22.11 14.81
N SER A 344 20.26 20.87 14.42
CA SER A 344 19.64 20.28 13.22
C SER A 344 19.74 18.76 13.19
N PHE A 345 18.93 18.14 12.33
CA PHE A 345 19.06 16.72 12.00
C PHE A 345 20.35 16.47 11.19
N MET A 346 20.66 17.36 10.25
CA MET A 346 21.83 17.24 9.39
C MET A 346 22.51 18.58 9.15
N ARG A 347 23.84 18.60 9.28
CA ARG A 347 24.70 19.75 8.95
C ARG A 347 25.74 19.36 7.90
N ALA A 348 25.68 20.01 6.75
CA ALA A 348 26.52 19.71 5.59
C ALA A 348 27.19 20.96 4.96
N ASP A 349 27.27 22.07 5.69
CA ASP A 349 27.73 23.37 5.19
C ASP A 349 29.22 23.69 5.43
N ARG A 350 30.01 22.70 5.85
CA ARG A 350 31.39 22.91 6.29
C ARG A 350 32.42 22.99 5.17
N GLY A 351 32.08 22.58 3.95
CA GLY A 351 32.97 22.74 2.79
C GLY A 351 33.46 24.19 2.65
N ALA A 352 34.73 24.38 2.29
CA ALA A 352 35.30 25.72 2.16
C ALA A 352 34.61 26.48 1.01
N ALA A 353 34.56 25.85 -0.16
CA ALA A 353 33.87 26.29 -1.35
C ALA A 353 32.56 25.53 -1.60
N ALA A 354 31.75 26.04 -2.54
CA ALA A 354 30.59 25.32 -3.03
C ALA A 354 31.04 24.03 -3.72
N ARG A 355 30.34 22.91 -3.44
CA ARG A 355 30.61 21.56 -3.98
C ARG A 355 31.86 20.87 -3.45
N ASP A 356 32.53 21.42 -2.44
CA ASP A 356 33.62 20.71 -1.75
C ASP A 356 33.10 19.44 -1.08
N PHE A 357 31.86 19.47 -0.60
CA PHE A 357 31.15 18.29 -0.11
C PHE A 357 30.22 17.77 -1.19
N LYS A 358 30.32 16.47 -1.47
CA LYS A 358 29.49 15.77 -2.46
C LYS A 358 28.90 14.51 -1.85
N ILE A 359 27.66 14.19 -2.20
CA ILE A 359 27.01 12.93 -1.80
C ILE A 359 26.07 12.46 -2.92
N GLY A 360 25.86 11.14 -3.00
CA GLY A 360 24.79 10.60 -3.85
C GLY A 360 23.42 10.92 -3.24
N ASN A 361 22.96 10.07 -2.32
CA ASN A 361 21.62 10.13 -1.78
C ASN A 361 21.59 10.27 -0.26
N ILE A 362 20.63 11.04 0.23
CA ILE A 362 20.21 11.11 1.62
C ILE A 362 18.77 10.59 1.67
N THR A 363 18.50 9.58 2.51
CA THR A 363 17.16 8.98 2.63
C THR A 363 16.73 8.90 4.08
N VAL A 364 15.54 9.41 4.37
CA VAL A 364 14.81 9.19 5.62
C VAL A 364 13.49 8.51 5.27
N ASN A 365 13.33 7.26 5.71
CA ASN A 365 12.18 6.44 5.36
C ASN A 365 11.57 5.79 6.59
N ASN A 366 10.25 5.63 6.62
CA ASN A 366 9.53 4.93 7.70
C ASN A 366 9.86 5.44 9.12
N SER A 367 10.33 6.68 9.26
CA SER A 367 10.98 7.16 10.49
C SER A 367 10.16 8.24 11.20
N ILE A 368 10.40 8.39 12.49
CA ILE A 368 9.87 9.50 13.30
C ILE A 368 11.04 10.38 13.71
N VAL A 369 10.97 11.66 13.37
CA VAL A 369 12.00 12.65 13.66
C VAL A 369 11.39 13.80 14.44
N TYR A 370 11.92 14.11 15.61
CA TYR A 370 11.38 15.22 16.41
C TYR A 370 12.42 15.91 17.28
N ASP A 371 12.05 17.08 17.82
CA ASP A 371 12.92 17.90 18.66
C ASP A 371 14.25 18.22 17.99
N MET A 372 14.16 18.62 16.71
CA MET A 372 15.31 18.99 15.88
C MET A 372 15.36 20.50 15.66
N GLY A 373 16.40 21.16 16.17
CA GLY A 373 16.63 22.58 15.91
C GLY A 373 16.01 23.55 16.92
N SER A 374 16.04 23.21 18.21
CA SER A 374 15.58 24.09 19.29
C SER A 374 14.15 24.56 19.07
N ASN A 375 13.27 23.61 18.66
CA ASN A 375 11.83 23.80 18.55
C ASN A 375 11.42 25.02 17.71
N GLY A 376 12.05 25.21 16.54
CA GLY A 376 11.72 26.30 15.62
C GLY A 376 12.60 27.54 15.75
N SER A 377 13.65 27.53 16.58
CA SER A 377 14.46 28.73 16.89
C SER A 377 15.95 28.64 16.54
N SER A 378 16.47 27.46 16.16
CA SER A 378 17.85 27.26 15.70
C SER A 378 18.22 28.21 14.55
N ALA A 379 19.51 28.51 14.34
CA ALA A 379 19.96 29.23 13.15
C ALA A 379 19.99 28.34 11.88
N TYR A 380 19.92 27.02 12.06
CA TYR A 380 20.05 26.01 11.01
C TYR A 380 18.69 25.42 10.63
N TYR A 381 18.53 25.04 9.37
CA TYR A 381 17.41 24.21 8.93
C TYR A 381 17.60 22.77 9.42
N THR A 382 16.51 22.00 9.50
CA THR A 382 16.55 20.57 9.85
C THR A 382 17.54 19.81 8.96
N PHE A 383 17.50 20.06 7.65
CA PHE A 383 18.51 19.63 6.68
C PHE A 383 19.26 20.86 6.16
N HIS A 384 20.46 21.10 6.69
CA HIS A 384 21.28 22.24 6.31
C HIS A 384 22.33 21.82 5.28
N LEU A 385 21.97 21.90 3.99
CA LEU A 385 22.74 21.36 2.86
C LEU A 385 23.44 22.44 2.01
N ASN A 386 23.60 23.65 2.55
CA ASN A 386 24.36 24.71 1.87
C ASN A 386 25.75 24.20 1.48
N LYS A 387 26.24 24.58 0.29
CA LYS A 387 27.52 24.14 -0.30
C LYS A 387 27.65 22.64 -0.65
N MET A 388 26.73 21.77 -0.25
CA MET A 388 26.77 20.35 -0.62
C MET A 388 26.19 20.13 -2.02
N GLU A 389 26.93 19.40 -2.86
CA GLU A 389 26.39 18.78 -4.07
C GLU A 389 25.74 17.44 -3.69
N PHE A 390 24.47 17.25 -4.05
CA PHE A 390 23.76 16.00 -3.80
C PHE A 390 22.96 15.57 -5.04
N ASN A 391 22.64 14.29 -5.18
CA ASN A 391 21.70 13.85 -6.23
C ASN A 391 20.27 13.92 -5.72
N ALA A 392 20.00 13.35 -4.53
CA ALA A 392 18.65 13.34 -3.96
C ALA A 392 18.63 13.41 -2.43
N LEU A 393 17.67 14.17 -1.90
CA LEU A 393 17.14 14.02 -0.54
C LEU A 393 15.73 13.42 -0.63
N ASN A 394 15.53 12.27 0.00
CA ASN A 394 14.27 11.53 -0.02
C ASN A 394 13.71 11.42 1.39
N ILE A 395 12.47 11.89 1.60
CA ILE A 395 11.73 11.76 2.87
C ILE A 395 10.40 11.07 2.58
N PHE A 396 10.30 9.80 2.97
CA PHE A 396 9.13 8.98 2.65
C PHE A 396 8.55 8.34 3.89
N LYS A 397 7.21 8.24 3.95
CA LYS A 397 6.53 7.45 5.01
C LYS A 397 6.98 7.84 6.42
N SER A 398 7.26 9.13 6.63
CA SER A 398 7.95 9.61 7.82
C SER A 398 7.19 10.75 8.49
N THR A 399 7.39 10.88 9.80
CA THR A 399 6.76 11.89 10.62
C THR A 399 7.81 12.82 11.19
N PHE A 400 7.65 14.12 10.97
CA PHE A 400 8.51 15.16 11.51
C PHE A 400 7.67 16.07 12.39
N TYR A 401 8.04 16.24 13.66
CA TYR A 401 7.33 17.19 14.51
C TYR A 401 8.25 17.92 15.47
N ASN A 402 7.79 19.07 15.95
CA ASN A 402 8.59 19.94 16.82
C ASN A 402 10.01 20.19 16.26
N SER A 403 10.09 20.57 14.99
CA SER A 403 11.35 20.66 14.25
C SER A 403 11.49 21.97 13.48
N GLY A 404 12.72 22.30 13.08
CA GLY A 404 13.02 23.52 12.33
C GLY A 404 13.58 24.63 13.20
N PRO A 405 13.92 25.79 12.61
CA PRO A 405 12.99 26.77 12.01
C PRO A 405 12.61 26.60 10.54
N GLY A 406 13.23 25.69 9.80
CA GLY A 406 12.88 25.41 8.41
C GLY A 406 13.33 24.01 8.06
N LEU A 407 12.67 23.37 7.08
CA LEU A 407 12.93 21.98 6.77
C LEU A 407 14.25 21.79 6.01
N ILE A 408 14.42 22.40 4.83
CA ILE A 408 15.63 22.23 4.00
C ILE A 408 16.20 23.58 3.55
N THR A 409 17.53 23.71 3.58
CA THR A 409 18.25 24.74 2.81
C THR A 409 19.34 24.16 1.93
N ALA A 410 19.44 24.65 0.70
CA ALA A 410 20.46 24.33 -0.30
C ALA A 410 20.72 25.57 -1.17
N SER A 411 20.97 26.70 -0.51
CA SER A 411 20.89 28.06 -1.07
C SER A 411 22.17 28.56 -1.73
N THR A 412 23.32 27.90 -1.50
CA THR A 412 24.58 28.26 -2.16
C THR A 412 24.51 27.87 -3.62
N THR A 413 24.54 28.87 -4.50
CA THR A 413 24.52 28.65 -5.95
C THR A 413 25.80 27.97 -6.42
N TYR A 414 25.64 26.92 -7.22
CA TYR A 414 26.72 26.31 -7.99
C TYR A 414 26.20 25.71 -9.29
N SER A 415 27.10 25.45 -10.24
CA SER A 415 26.80 24.63 -11.42
C SER A 415 27.27 23.21 -11.15
N GLY A 416 26.31 22.28 -11.01
CA GLY A 416 26.53 20.85 -10.80
C GLY A 416 26.45 20.05 -12.10
N ASN A 417 26.76 18.75 -12.03
CA ASN A 417 26.65 17.86 -13.18
C ASN A 417 25.18 17.47 -13.49
N ALA A 418 24.31 17.58 -12.49
CA ALA A 418 22.86 17.37 -12.58
C ALA A 418 22.13 18.31 -11.60
N ILE A 419 20.85 18.57 -11.86
CA ILE A 419 20.01 19.33 -10.93
C ILE A 419 19.59 18.39 -9.78
N PRO A 420 19.96 18.68 -8.51
CA PRO A 420 19.53 17.89 -7.35
C PRO A 420 18.01 17.84 -7.21
N SER A 421 17.50 16.76 -6.61
CA SER A 421 16.08 16.63 -6.27
C SER A 421 15.84 16.49 -4.76
N VAL A 422 14.77 17.11 -4.28
CA VAL A 422 14.21 16.88 -2.96
C VAL A 422 12.82 16.26 -3.14
N ASN A 423 12.63 15.05 -2.64
CA ASN A 423 11.40 14.28 -2.81
C ASN A 423 10.80 13.95 -1.45
N ILE A 424 9.58 14.42 -1.20
CA ILE A 424 8.83 14.18 0.02
C ILE A 424 7.50 13.55 -0.35
N SER A 425 7.19 12.37 0.20
CA SER A 425 5.88 11.77 -0.01
C SER A 425 5.37 10.95 1.16
N TYR A 426 4.05 10.84 1.29
CA TYR A 426 3.39 10.07 2.35
C TYR A 426 3.98 10.40 3.72
N SER A 427 4.14 11.68 4.04
CA SER A 427 4.81 12.12 5.26
C SER A 427 3.96 13.12 6.04
N THR A 428 4.13 13.15 7.36
CA THR A 428 3.37 14.02 8.26
C THR A 428 4.31 15.02 8.93
N PHE A 429 4.02 16.31 8.83
CA PHE A 429 4.78 17.40 9.45
C PHE A 429 3.89 18.18 10.40
N ASN A 430 4.30 18.36 11.66
CA ASN A 430 3.50 19.10 12.64
C ASN A 430 4.36 19.98 13.55
N GLY A 431 3.96 21.23 13.78
CA GLY A 431 4.64 22.09 14.74
C GLY A 431 6.07 22.38 14.29
N PHE A 432 6.21 23.02 13.13
CA PHE A 432 7.51 23.34 12.52
C PHE A 432 7.55 24.80 12.06
N GLY A 433 8.75 25.29 11.71
CA GLY A 433 8.92 26.63 11.16
C GLY A 433 9.24 27.71 12.21
N GLY A 434 10.04 28.70 11.83
CA GLY A 434 10.34 29.88 12.64
C GLY A 434 11.56 30.66 12.19
N ASN A 435 12.13 31.46 13.10
CA ASN A 435 13.39 32.21 12.94
C ASN A 435 13.57 32.92 11.57
N ALA A 436 12.49 33.51 11.05
CA ALA A 436 12.44 34.17 9.74
C ALA A 436 13.06 33.32 8.60
N LYS A 437 12.86 32.00 8.65
CA LYS A 437 13.26 31.06 7.60
C LYS A 437 12.12 30.78 6.64
N TYR A 438 12.43 30.12 5.52
CA TYR A 438 11.41 29.50 4.68
C TYR A 438 11.01 28.16 5.30
N ALA A 439 9.71 27.85 5.35
CA ALA A 439 9.24 26.70 6.11
C ALA A 439 9.72 25.36 5.52
N LEU A 440 9.66 25.21 4.19
CA LEU A 440 9.89 23.93 3.51
C LEU A 440 11.22 23.89 2.77
N LEU A 441 11.49 24.89 1.92
CA LEU A 441 12.69 24.92 1.10
C LEU A 441 13.25 26.33 0.97
N ASP A 442 14.54 26.46 1.21
CA ASP A 442 15.34 27.60 0.79
C ASP A 442 16.49 27.17 -0.15
N ALA A 443 16.24 27.26 -1.45
CA ALA A 443 17.23 27.04 -2.51
C ALA A 443 17.79 28.35 -3.09
N ASN A 444 17.25 29.53 -2.73
CA ASN A 444 17.61 30.80 -3.36
C ASN A 444 17.60 30.68 -4.90
N ALA A 445 18.68 31.09 -5.58
CA ALA A 445 18.88 30.95 -7.02
C ALA A 445 19.60 29.64 -7.41
N ASN A 446 19.91 28.76 -6.45
CA ASN A 446 20.48 27.45 -6.74
C ASN A 446 19.44 26.56 -7.44
N GLN A 447 19.88 25.72 -8.37
CA GLN A 447 18.99 24.80 -9.08
C GLN A 447 18.70 23.60 -8.18
N VAL A 448 17.45 23.47 -7.72
CA VAL A 448 16.97 22.33 -6.94
C VAL A 448 15.54 22.00 -7.37
N ASN A 449 15.31 20.77 -7.83
CA ASN A 449 13.96 20.25 -8.02
C ASN A 449 13.35 19.91 -6.66
N PHE A 450 12.07 20.19 -6.47
CA PHE A 450 11.38 19.91 -5.22
C PHE A 450 9.99 19.33 -5.47
N SER A 451 9.67 18.24 -4.78
CA SER A 451 8.36 17.61 -4.82
C SER A 451 7.91 17.26 -3.41
N LEU A 452 6.72 17.74 -3.03
CA LEU A 452 6.04 17.34 -1.80
C LEU A 452 4.64 16.87 -2.18
N THR A 453 4.36 15.58 -1.98
CA THR A 453 3.09 14.96 -2.39
C THR A 453 2.48 14.03 -1.35
N ASN A 454 1.17 13.81 -1.42
CA ASN A 454 0.47 12.83 -0.58
C ASN A 454 0.78 12.97 0.92
N SER A 455 0.99 14.18 1.41
CA SER A 455 1.52 14.45 2.74
C SER A 455 0.62 15.40 3.53
N ILE A 456 0.81 15.45 4.85
CA ILE A 456 0.05 16.34 5.74
C ILE A 456 1.03 17.31 6.40
N LEU A 457 0.73 18.61 6.36
CA LEU A 457 1.52 19.63 7.04
C LEU A 457 0.61 20.48 7.92
N ALA A 458 1.00 20.65 9.18
CA ALA A 458 0.20 21.37 10.16
C ALA A 458 1.04 22.26 11.06
N ASN A 459 0.41 23.34 11.54
CA ASN A 459 0.88 24.15 12.65
C ASN A 459 2.28 24.76 12.40
N THR A 460 2.33 25.73 11.48
CA THR A 460 3.49 26.60 11.21
C THR A 460 3.08 28.06 11.45
N PRO A 461 3.95 28.92 12.02
CA PRO A 461 5.27 28.60 12.56
C PRO A 461 5.17 27.96 13.95
N LYS A 462 6.19 27.20 14.33
CA LYS A 462 6.39 26.73 15.70
C LYS A 462 6.88 27.85 16.61
N SER A 463 7.74 28.73 16.10
CA SER A 463 8.25 29.88 16.86
C SER A 463 8.38 31.12 15.98
N GLY A 464 8.18 32.31 16.55
CA GLY A 464 8.41 33.58 15.86
C GLY A 464 7.67 33.71 14.54
N THR A 465 8.41 33.98 13.47
CA THR A 465 7.89 34.17 12.12
C THR A 465 8.58 33.26 11.11
N VAL A 466 7.87 33.00 10.01
CA VAL A 466 8.35 32.35 8.79
C VAL A 466 8.15 33.34 7.65
N VAL A 467 9.11 33.38 6.72
CA VAL A 467 9.07 34.32 5.59
C VAL A 467 8.03 33.91 4.55
N ALA A 468 8.11 32.67 4.07
CA ALA A 468 7.17 32.05 3.15
C ALA A 468 7.32 30.52 3.18
N ALA A 469 6.51 29.78 2.42
CA ALA A 469 6.65 28.33 2.34
C ALA A 469 7.97 27.91 1.66
N ILE A 470 8.29 28.51 0.51
CA ILE A 470 9.40 28.10 -0.36
C ILE A 470 10.08 29.33 -0.98
N ARG A 471 11.42 29.27 -1.12
CA ARG A 471 12.22 30.09 -2.04
C ARG A 471 13.02 29.19 -2.98
N SER A 472 12.70 29.25 -4.28
CA SER A 472 13.34 28.46 -5.33
C SER A 472 13.24 29.17 -6.68
N SER A 473 14.25 29.97 -7.04
CA SER A 473 14.29 30.79 -8.25
C SER A 473 15.36 30.37 -9.26
N GLY A 474 15.99 29.20 -9.07
CA GLY A 474 16.93 28.65 -10.05
C GLY A 474 16.25 28.35 -11.38
N ALA A 475 16.94 28.61 -12.50
CA ALA A 475 16.40 28.36 -13.83
C ALA A 475 16.24 26.86 -14.12
N GLY A 476 15.21 26.46 -14.86
CA GLY A 476 15.03 25.07 -15.33
C GLY A 476 14.64 24.06 -14.25
N ILE A 477 14.25 24.52 -13.05
CA ILE A 477 13.78 23.64 -11.97
C ILE A 477 12.29 23.34 -12.10
N THR A 478 11.86 22.25 -11.48
CA THR A 478 10.46 21.92 -11.23
C THR A 478 10.18 21.94 -9.73
N THR A 479 9.10 22.59 -9.33
CA THR A 479 8.63 22.60 -7.93
C THR A 479 7.15 22.19 -7.88
N THR A 480 6.83 21.15 -7.13
CA THR A 480 5.49 20.56 -7.04
C THR A 480 5.04 20.42 -5.59
N PHE A 481 3.79 20.81 -5.33
CA PHE A 481 3.10 20.67 -4.06
C PHE A 481 1.67 20.18 -4.31
N SER A 482 1.45 18.86 -4.31
CA SER A 482 0.18 18.28 -4.79
C SER A 482 -0.33 17.12 -3.95
N TYR A 483 -1.65 16.94 -3.88
CA TYR A 483 -2.32 15.89 -3.09
C TYR A 483 -1.96 15.95 -1.60
N ASN A 484 -1.70 17.14 -1.08
CA ASN A 484 -1.38 17.35 0.33
C ASN A 484 -2.59 17.84 1.11
N ASN A 485 -2.54 17.70 2.43
CA ASN A 485 -3.44 18.43 3.33
C ASN A 485 -2.66 19.44 4.16
N THR A 486 -3.14 20.67 4.24
CA THR A 486 -2.50 21.74 5.01
C THR A 486 -3.48 22.47 5.90
N PHE A 487 -3.16 22.67 7.17
CA PHE A 487 -3.94 23.52 8.06
C PHE A 487 -3.05 24.23 9.07
N ASN A 488 -3.48 25.39 9.54
CA ASN A 488 -2.69 26.25 10.44
C ASN A 488 -1.27 26.56 9.91
N LEU A 489 -1.16 26.87 8.61
CA LEU A 489 0.11 27.29 8.00
C LEU A 489 0.13 28.81 7.84
N TYR A 490 0.82 29.48 8.75
CA TYR A 490 0.87 30.93 8.85
C TYR A 490 2.31 31.47 8.85
N ASN A 491 2.45 32.77 8.60
CA ASN A 491 3.74 33.47 8.64
C ASN A 491 4.18 33.88 10.06
N ALA A 492 3.27 33.91 11.04
CA ALA A 492 3.52 34.35 12.41
C ALA A 492 2.60 33.62 13.39
N LEU A 493 3.00 33.57 14.67
CA LEU A 493 2.17 33.04 15.77
C LEU A 493 0.95 33.90 16.10
N THR A 494 1.06 35.22 15.89
CA THR A 494 0.01 36.22 16.11
C THR A 494 -0.09 37.15 14.90
N GLY A 495 -1.30 37.62 14.55
CA GLY A 495 -1.52 38.42 13.34
C GLY A 495 -1.51 37.60 12.03
N ASN A 496 -1.67 36.28 12.19
CA ASN A 496 -1.46 35.17 11.26
C ASN A 496 -1.97 35.44 9.83
N VAL A 497 -1.05 35.55 8.88
CA VAL A 497 -1.35 35.53 7.44
C VAL A 497 -0.99 34.15 6.90
N ALA A 498 -1.88 33.55 6.11
CA ALA A 498 -1.64 32.25 5.49
C ALA A 498 -0.33 32.26 4.69
N LEU A 499 0.47 31.20 4.82
CA LEU A 499 1.71 31.07 4.03
C LEU A 499 1.39 31.01 2.54
N THR A 500 2.15 31.78 1.76
CA THR A 500 2.02 31.80 0.31
C THR A 500 3.04 30.86 -0.34
N PHE A 501 2.62 30.29 -1.46
CA PHE A 501 3.49 29.56 -2.37
C PHE A 501 3.77 30.45 -3.60
N PRO A 502 5.03 30.52 -4.08
CA PRO A 502 5.34 31.23 -5.32
C PRO A 502 4.52 30.69 -6.51
N ALA A 503 4.20 31.54 -7.49
CA ALA A 503 3.46 31.15 -8.70
C ALA A 503 4.17 30.09 -9.55
N THR A 504 5.48 29.90 -9.36
CA THR A 504 6.28 28.86 -10.00
C THR A 504 6.05 27.46 -9.41
N VAL A 505 5.38 27.36 -8.27
CA VAL A 505 5.04 26.07 -7.64
C VAL A 505 3.77 25.51 -8.27
N THR A 506 3.90 24.33 -8.90
CA THR A 506 2.73 23.60 -9.41
C THR A 506 1.95 23.01 -8.24
N GLN A 507 0.67 23.37 -8.14
CA GLN A 507 -0.23 22.88 -7.09
C GLN A 507 -1.42 22.13 -7.69
N THR A 508 -1.78 20.98 -7.12
CA THR A 508 -2.90 20.16 -7.62
C THR A 508 -3.55 19.38 -6.47
N ALA A 509 -4.88 19.39 -6.40
CA ALA A 509 -5.65 18.54 -5.49
C ALA A 509 -5.25 18.62 -4.00
N ASN A 510 -4.77 19.78 -3.54
CA ASN A 510 -4.49 20.02 -2.12
C ASN A 510 -5.79 20.26 -1.34
N GLN A 511 -5.81 19.84 -0.08
CA GLN A 511 -6.91 20.00 0.86
C GLN A 511 -6.49 20.85 2.06
N THR A 512 -7.47 21.39 2.78
CA THR A 512 -7.24 22.21 3.98
C THR A 512 -8.11 21.78 5.15
N ILE A 513 -8.26 20.47 5.34
CA ILE A 513 -9.04 19.87 6.41
C ILE A 513 -8.27 20.01 7.72
N ASP A 514 -8.88 20.70 8.67
CA ASP A 514 -8.39 20.76 10.05
C ASP A 514 -8.69 19.44 10.77
N LEU A 515 -7.65 18.79 11.26
CA LEU A 515 -7.73 17.52 11.99
C LEU A 515 -7.77 17.73 13.52
N GLY A 516 -7.81 18.98 13.98
CA GLY A 516 -7.74 19.35 15.39
C GLY A 516 -6.35 19.19 16.01
N TRP A 517 -5.32 18.93 15.19
CA TRP A 517 -3.96 18.83 15.69
C TRP A 517 -3.44 20.21 16.08
N VAL A 518 -2.74 20.25 17.19
CA VAL A 518 -2.04 21.41 17.72
C VAL A 518 -0.53 21.20 17.59
N ALA A 519 0.26 22.26 17.77
CA ALA A 519 1.72 22.22 17.56
C ALA A 519 2.49 21.25 18.49
N ASN A 520 1.84 20.66 19.50
CA ASN A 520 2.37 19.64 20.40
C ASN A 520 1.68 18.27 20.25
N THR A 521 0.79 18.09 19.27
CA THR A 521 0.27 16.76 18.92
C THR A 521 1.43 15.85 18.51
N VAL A 522 1.45 14.63 19.04
CA VAL A 522 2.46 13.58 18.76
C VAL A 522 1.84 12.28 18.22
N ASP A 523 0.54 12.10 18.41
CA ASP A 523 -0.26 11.06 17.77
C ASP A 523 -1.06 11.70 16.64
N PHE A 524 -0.76 11.28 15.42
CA PHE A 524 -1.36 11.86 14.21
C PHE A 524 -2.41 10.94 13.59
N THR A 525 -2.94 9.98 14.36
CA THR A 525 -3.93 9.01 13.86
C THR A 525 -5.08 9.72 13.17
N LEU A 526 -5.33 9.35 11.91
CA LEU A 526 -6.42 9.92 11.12
C LEU A 526 -7.77 9.44 11.66
N PRO A 527 -8.79 10.31 11.76
CA PRO A 527 -10.14 9.87 12.10
C PRO A 527 -10.65 8.83 11.09
N LEU A 528 -11.41 7.82 11.55
CA LEU A 528 -11.89 6.71 10.70
C LEU A 528 -12.71 7.21 9.48
N ALA A 529 -13.52 8.25 9.67
CA ALA A 529 -14.36 8.85 8.63
C ALA A 529 -13.64 9.95 7.81
N SER A 530 -12.34 10.16 8.02
CA SER A 530 -11.60 11.21 7.32
C SER A 530 -11.48 10.92 5.82
N THR A 531 -11.84 11.89 5.00
CA THR A 531 -11.64 11.85 3.54
C THR A 531 -10.16 11.79 3.15
N LEU A 532 -9.25 12.15 4.07
CA LEU A 532 -7.81 12.06 3.84
C LEU A 532 -7.31 10.62 3.71
N ARG A 533 -8.11 9.63 4.11
CA ARG A 533 -7.81 8.20 3.95
C ARG A 533 -7.87 7.70 2.50
N THR A 534 -8.35 8.54 1.58
CA THR A 534 -8.44 8.25 0.13
C THR A 534 -8.01 9.43 -0.75
N ALA A 535 -7.28 10.40 -0.18
CA ALA A 535 -6.98 11.67 -0.81
C ALA A 535 -5.74 11.67 -1.73
N SER A 536 -4.96 10.58 -1.75
CA SER A 536 -3.73 10.53 -2.52
C SER A 536 -3.99 10.50 -4.02
N ASN A 537 -2.94 10.71 -4.81
CA ASN A 537 -2.99 10.54 -6.27
C ASN A 537 -3.33 9.10 -6.73
N THR A 538 -3.37 8.14 -5.80
CA THR A 538 -3.71 6.73 -6.05
C THR A 538 -4.94 6.28 -5.26
N ALA A 539 -5.74 7.22 -4.75
CA ALA A 539 -6.93 6.98 -3.92
C ALA A 539 -6.66 6.21 -2.61
N THR A 540 -5.45 6.39 -2.06
CA THR A 540 -5.02 5.87 -0.75
C THR A 540 -4.90 7.01 0.27
N ALA A 541 -4.56 6.69 1.51
CA ALA A 541 -4.38 7.70 2.54
C ALA A 541 -3.14 8.56 2.29
N ILE A 542 -3.24 9.85 2.63
CA ILE A 542 -2.10 10.77 2.63
C ILE A 542 -1.52 10.92 4.04
N GLY A 543 -0.30 11.47 4.14
CA GLY A 543 0.47 11.52 5.37
C GLY A 543 1.26 10.24 5.62
N ASP A 544 1.93 10.17 6.76
CA ASP A 544 2.67 8.97 7.16
C ASP A 544 1.69 7.78 7.38
N PRO A 545 1.88 6.65 6.66
CA PRO A 545 1.00 5.48 6.77
C PRO A 545 0.87 4.91 8.19
N ARG A 546 1.83 5.19 9.08
CA ARG A 546 1.75 4.80 10.50
C ARG A 546 0.50 5.32 11.20
N TRP A 547 -0.02 6.46 10.74
CA TRP A 547 -1.18 7.11 11.35
C TRP A 547 -2.48 6.83 10.63
N THR A 548 -2.44 6.01 9.57
CA THR A 548 -3.64 5.75 8.81
C THR A 548 -4.53 4.73 9.51
N TYR A 549 -4.04 3.57 9.95
CA TYR A 549 -4.91 2.43 10.27
C TYR A 549 -4.74 1.86 11.68
#